data_AF-A0A955GMT5-F1
#
_entry.id   AF-A0A955GMT5-F1
#
_cell.length_a   1.000
_cell.length_b   1.000
_cell.length_c   1.000
_cell.angle_alpha   90.00
_cell.angle_beta   90.00
_cell.angle_gamma   90.00
#
_symmetry.space_group_name_H-M   'P 1'
#
loop_
_entity.id
_entity.type
_entity.pdbx_description
1 polymer ?
#
loop_
_entity_poly.entity_id
_entity_poly.type
_entity_poly.pdbx_seq_one_letter_code
_entity_poly.pdbx_strand_id
1 'polypeptide(L)'
;MQRGKKPYTKLGQRLSSLRQKLNETIPDVSGAVELDNDIIASYENGERRPSEDVLEMLISHFDIKGEEADELWELAGYNNDLA
;
A
#
# COMPACT_ATOMS: atom_id res chain seq x y z
N MET A 1 13.15 4.79 24.92
CA MET A 1 12.29 4.00 23.99
C MET A 1 12.40 4.66 22.63
N GLN A 2 13.20 4.10 21.71
CA GLN A 2 13.23 4.60 20.34
C GLN A 2 11.85 4.37 19.74
N ARG A 3 11.11 5.46 19.45
CA ARG A 3 9.86 5.41 18.69
C ARG A 3 10.21 4.72 17.36
N GLY A 4 9.80 3.46 17.22
CA GLY A 4 10.06 2.64 16.04
C GLY A 4 9.60 3.42 14.81
N LYS A 5 10.57 3.87 14.01
CA LYS A 5 10.27 4.62 12.78
C LYS A 5 9.52 3.64 11.88
N LYS A 6 8.25 3.91 11.60
CA LYS A 6 7.44 3.24 10.57
C LYS A 6 7.72 3.98 9.26
N PRO A 7 8.73 3.58 8.47
CA PRO A 7 9.23 4.40 7.36
C PRO A 7 8.17 4.58 6.26
N TYR A 8 7.20 3.67 6.18
CA TYR A 8 6.15 3.65 5.16
C TYR A 8 4.81 4.18 5.69
N THR A 9 4.81 4.98 6.77
CA THR A 9 3.56 5.49 7.38
C THR A 9 2.66 6.20 6.37
N LYS A 10 3.23 7.02 5.48
CA LYS A 10 2.45 7.75 4.46
C LYS A 10 1.81 6.80 3.45
N LEU A 11 2.57 5.81 2.95
CA LEU A 11 2.06 4.76 2.07
C LEU A 11 0.92 4.00 2.76
N GLY A 12 1.14 3.55 4.00
CA GLY A 12 0.15 2.80 4.76
C GLY A 12 -1.15 3.58 4.99
N GLN A 13 -1.05 4.87 5.32
CA GLN A 13 -2.22 5.76 5.43
C GLN A 13 -2.97 5.89 4.10
N ARG A 14 -2.25 6.00 2.97
CA ARG A 14 -2.87 6.06 1.64
C ARG A 14 -3.60 4.77 1.30
N LEU A 15 -2.97 3.62 1.49
CA LEU A 15 -3.57 2.30 1.27
C LEU A 15 -4.83 2.10 2.13
N SER A 16 -4.76 2.42 3.42
CA SER A 16 -5.93 2.35 4.31
C SER A 16 -7.05 3.28 3.86
N SER A 17 -6.74 4.47 3.35
CA SER A 17 -7.74 5.43 2.88
C SER A 17 -8.43 4.95 1.60
N LEU A 18 -7.67 4.34 0.69
CA LEU A 18 -8.19 3.76 -0.55
C LEU A 18 -9.14 2.59 -0.26
N ARG A 19 -8.73 1.68 0.62
CA ARG A 19 -9.58 0.58 1.08
C ARG A 19 -10.89 1.10 1.70
N GLN A 20 -10.80 2.11 2.57
CA GLN A 20 -11.99 2.73 3.18
C GLN A 20 -12.88 3.44 2.15
N LYS A 21 -12.31 4.08 1.13
CA LYS A 21 -13.06 4.74 0.05
C LYS A 21 -13.91 3.74 -0.75
N LEU A 22 -13.44 2.48 -0.86
CA LEU A 22 -14.17 1.38 -1.49
C LEU A 22 -15.08 0.61 -0.52
N ASN A 23 -15.14 1.01 0.76
CA ASN A 23 -15.83 0.29 1.84
C ASN A 23 -15.35 -1.17 2.02
N GLU A 24 -14.09 -1.44 1.71
CA GLU A 24 -13.50 -2.76 1.83
C GLU A 24 -12.87 -2.98 3.22
N THR A 25 -12.87 -4.23 3.66
CA THR A 25 -12.18 -4.69 4.86
C THR A 25 -10.81 -5.26 4.51
N ILE A 26 -9.95 -5.45 5.51
CA ILE A 26 -8.63 -6.07 5.30
C ILE A 26 -8.78 -7.46 4.64
N PRO A 27 -9.72 -8.34 5.08
CA PRO A 27 -10.03 -9.59 4.40
C PRO A 27 -10.43 -9.47 2.92
N ASP A 28 -11.15 -8.42 2.54
CA ASP A 28 -11.58 -8.23 1.14
C ASP A 28 -10.36 -7.97 0.25
N VAL A 29 -9.48 -7.05 0.67
CA VAL A 29 -8.22 -6.75 -0.04
C VAL A 29 -7.29 -7.96 -0.03
N SER A 30 -7.15 -8.63 1.13
CA SER A 30 -6.37 -9.86 1.30
C SER A 30 -6.79 -10.94 0.31
N GLY A 31 -8.10 -11.16 0.14
CA GLY A 31 -8.64 -12.10 -0.84
C GLY A 31 -8.40 -11.68 -2.29
N ALA A 32 -8.46 -10.39 -2.59
CA ALA A 32 -8.24 -9.87 -3.94
C ALA A 32 -6.78 -9.97 -4.41
N VAL A 33 -5.82 -9.81 -3.50
CA VAL A 33 -4.38 -9.88 -3.82
C VAL A 33 -3.69 -11.16 -3.34
N GLU A 34 -4.45 -12.14 -2.86
CA GLU A 34 -3.97 -13.44 -2.36
C GLU A 34 -2.85 -13.32 -1.29
N LEU A 35 -2.97 -12.34 -0.39
CA LEU A 35 -2.02 -12.12 0.71
C LEU A 35 -2.69 -12.31 2.07
N ASP A 36 -1.91 -12.66 3.09
CA ASP A 36 -2.43 -12.77 4.46
C ASP A 36 -2.89 -11.41 5.01
N ASN A 37 -3.95 -11.44 5.82
CA ASN A 37 -4.49 -10.25 6.51
C ASN A 37 -3.43 -9.47 7.30
N ASP A 38 -2.52 -10.18 7.96
CA ASP A 38 -1.45 -9.57 8.75
C ASP A 38 -0.46 -8.80 7.87
N ILE A 39 -0.23 -9.27 6.64
CA ILE A 39 0.63 -8.60 5.66
C ILE A 39 0.00 -7.28 5.22
N ILE A 40 -1.29 -7.31 4.86
CA ILE A 40 -2.05 -6.10 4.51
C ILE A 40 -2.07 -5.10 5.67
N ALA A 41 -2.31 -5.59 6.89
CA ALA A 41 -2.29 -4.76 8.09
C ALA A 41 -0.90 -4.12 8.32
N SER A 42 0.20 -4.87 8.13
CA SER A 42 1.56 -4.32 8.24
C SER A 42 1.86 -3.25 7.18
N TYR A 43 1.30 -3.35 5.98
CA TYR A 43 1.40 -2.30 4.97
C TYR A 43 0.65 -1.04 5.39
N GLU A 44 -0.62 -1.17 5.80
CA GLU A 44 -1.44 -0.03 6.26
C GLU A 44 -0.87 0.65 7.51
N ASN A 45 -0.24 -0.14 8.38
CA ASN A 45 0.46 0.35 9.55
C ASN A 45 1.81 1.01 9.25
N GLY A 46 2.28 1.00 8.00
CA GLY A 46 3.55 1.57 7.57
C GLY A 46 4.79 0.85 8.10
N GLU A 47 4.62 -0.39 8.56
CA GLU A 47 5.69 -1.24 9.11
C GLU A 47 6.50 -1.89 8.00
N ARG A 48 5.84 -2.23 6.90
CA ARG A 48 6.43 -2.85 5.71
C ARG A 48 5.92 -2.13 4.46
N ARG A 49 6.68 -2.20 3.37
CA ARG A 49 6.19 -1.86 2.03
C ARG A 49 5.80 -3.13 1.26
N PRO A 50 4.79 -3.07 0.39
CA PRO A 50 4.54 -4.13 -0.59
C PRO A 50 5.71 -4.23 -1.58
N SER A 51 5.91 -5.40 -2.20
CA SER A 51 6.79 -5.51 -3.38
C SER A 51 6.18 -4.79 -4.58
N GLU A 52 6.95 -4.60 -5.65
CA GLU A 52 6.45 -3.97 -6.89
C GLU A 52 5.24 -4.72 -7.44
N ASP A 53 5.34 -6.05 -7.60
CA ASP A 53 4.23 -6.88 -8.08
C ASP A 53 2.97 -6.73 -7.21
N VAL A 54 3.13 -6.74 -5.88
CA VAL A 54 2.00 -6.59 -4.95
C VAL A 54 1.42 -5.19 -5.02
N LEU A 55 2.26 -4.17 -5.15
CA LEU A 55 1.81 -2.79 -5.28
C LEU A 55 1.02 -2.59 -6.57
N GLU A 56 1.47 -3.17 -7.68
CA GLU A 56 0.75 -3.18 -8.96
C GLU A 56 -0.60 -3.89 -8.85
N MET A 57 -0.66 -5.03 -8.14
CA MET A 57 -1.91 -5.73 -7.85
C MET A 57 -2.87 -4.87 -7.02
N LEU A 58 -2.37 -4.19 -5.99
CA LEU A 58 -3.17 -3.29 -5.16
C LEU A 58 -3.68 -2.08 -5.96
N ILE A 59 -2.83 -1.47 -6.78
CA ILE A 59 -3.20 -0.36 -7.68
C ILE A 59 -4.30 -0.80 -8.65
N SER A 60 -4.16 -2.00 -9.23
CA SER A 60 -5.15 -2.56 -10.16
C SER A 60 -6.47 -2.88 -9.46
N HIS A 61 -6.41 -3.48 -8.26
CA HIS A 61 -7.58 -3.81 -7.44
C HIS A 61 -8.36 -2.54 -7.05
N PHE A 62 -7.65 -1.49 -6.65
CA PHE A 62 -8.25 -0.21 -6.29
C PHE A 62 -8.65 0.68 -7.49
N ASP A 63 -8.45 0.19 -8.73
CA ASP A 63 -8.67 0.91 -9.99
C ASP A 63 -7.98 2.29 -10.06
N ILE A 64 -6.77 2.38 -9.50
CA ILE A 64 -5.99 3.61 -9.43
C ILE A 64 -5.16 3.78 -10.71
N LYS A 65 -5.16 5.00 -11.28
CA LYS A 65 -4.50 5.30 -12.56
C LYS A 65 -3.86 6.68 -12.56
N GLY A 66 -2.89 6.87 -13.46
CA GLY A 66 -2.22 8.16 -13.67
C GLY A 66 -1.48 8.63 -12.41
N GLU A 67 -1.63 9.92 -12.10
CA GLU A 67 -0.90 10.57 -10.99
C GLU A 67 -1.09 9.89 -9.63
N GLU A 68 -2.26 9.31 -9.35
CA GLU A 68 -2.50 8.60 -8.08
C GLU A 68 -1.72 7.28 -7.98
N ALA A 69 -1.48 6.61 -9.12
CA ALA A 69 -0.66 5.41 -9.16
C ALA A 69 0.83 5.79 -8.98
N ASP A 70 1.27 6.85 -9.67
CA ASP A 70 2.63 7.38 -9.55
C ASP A 70 2.94 7.81 -8.11
N GLU A 71 1.99 8.46 -7.42
CA GLU A 71 2.10 8.81 -6.00
C GLU A 71 2.35 7.57 -5.13
N LEU A 72 1.65 6.45 -5.38
CA LEU A 72 1.84 5.22 -4.62
C LEU A 72 3.22 4.60 -4.85
N TRP A 73 3.70 4.59 -6.09
CA TRP A 73 5.05 4.13 -6.44
C TRP A 73 6.14 4.98 -5.77
N GLU A 74 5.96 6.30 -5.73
CA GLU A 74 6.85 7.22 -5.02
C GLU A 74 6.84 6.99 -3.51
N LEU A 75 5.66 6.85 -2.90
CA LEU A 75 5.51 6.60 -1.46
C LEU A 75 6.12 5.27 -1.02
N ALA A 76 6.12 4.27 -1.91
CA ALA A 76 6.78 2.98 -1.70
C ALA A 76 8.31 3.02 -1.97
N GLY A 77 8.78 4.10 -2.60
CA GLY A 77 10.19 4.34 -2.91
C GLY A 77 10.68 3.56 -4.13
N TYR A 78 9.80 3.27 -5.09
CA TYR A 78 10.11 2.55 -6.33
C TYR A 78 10.37 3.49 -7.51
N ASN A 79 9.84 4.72 -7.49
CA ASN A 79 10.04 5.68 -8.56
C ASN A 79 11.40 6.42 -8.52
N ASN A 80 12.41 5.85 -7.86
CA ASN A 80 13.69 6.53 -7.62
C ASN A 80 14.78 6.23 -8.68
N ASP A 81 14.39 5.69 -9.83
CA ASP A 81 15.28 5.37 -10.96
C ASP A 81 14.97 6.22 -12.23
N LEU A 82 14.60 7.49 -12.02
CA LEU A 82 14.65 8.52 -13.07
C LEU A 82 15.50 9.70 -12.58
N ALA A 83 16.79 9.47 -12.43
CA ALA A 83 17.83 10.49 -12.33
C ALA A 83 18.74 10.44 -13.56
#